data_AF-A0A7S4I5Q1-F1
#
_entry.id   AF-A0A7S4I5Q1-F1
#
_cell.length_a   1.000
_cell.length_b   1.000
_cell.length_c   1.000
_cell.angle_alpha   90.00
_cell.angle_beta   90.00
_cell.angle_gamma   90.00
#
_symmetry.space_group_name_H-M   'P 1'
#
loop_
_entity.id
_entity.type
_entity.pdbx_description
1 polymer ?
#
loop_
_entity_poly.entity_id
_entity_poly.type
_entity_poly.pdbx_seq_one_letter_code
_entity_poly.pdbx_strand_id
1 'polypeptide(L)'
;MGRIWWTEPDSSHAFRLSVVSVVVTAAAGIGGCVAYGVTGSSLMLCYGLENLVDFLSSIVVCWRFFSPSGTTSAHDADLRKREKRASIAISFILALLGIGVIVASIEDFTHGSETLDNLKKIIITAIFSVFVFGTMSMVKFHYAKMLQSASLQKDAVCSLIGTVLSGSLFVNSLIIMKESDAWWLDPLIALGCGTAALIIGMQAIYYAYVVQGIPVLNIKWWMTSQGDGTDEFTGRELTPEERGEVPADKESEMVGASGNDEDRSRNEEGSGDGEKPESEIV
;
A
#
# COMPACT_ATOMS: atom_id res chain seq x y z
N MET A 1 -20.73 19.51 7.54
CA MET A 1 -19.52 20.02 6.85
C MET A 1 -18.81 18.82 6.25
N GLY A 2 -18.62 18.78 4.93
CA GLY A 2 -18.00 17.62 4.27
C GLY A 2 -16.57 17.42 4.76
N ARG A 3 -16.20 16.17 5.07
CA ARG A 3 -14.82 15.81 5.42
C ARG A 3 -13.87 16.34 4.36
N ILE A 4 -12.96 17.22 4.76
CA ILE A 4 -11.93 17.75 3.88
C ILE A 4 -10.95 16.61 3.65
N TRP A 5 -10.76 16.20 2.40
CA TRP A 5 -9.89 15.10 1.97
C TRP A 5 -8.45 15.20 2.53
N TRP A 6 -8.02 16.41 2.87
CA TRP A 6 -6.72 16.70 3.47
C TRP A 6 -6.68 16.53 5.00
N THR A 7 -7.74 16.88 5.74
CA THR A 7 -7.69 16.86 7.22
C THR A 7 -8.18 15.55 7.81
N GLU A 8 -9.15 14.89 7.15
CA GLU A 8 -9.72 13.62 7.57
C GLU A 8 -9.80 12.67 6.38
N PRO A 9 -8.65 12.18 5.88
CA PRO A 9 -8.65 11.19 4.82
C PRO A 9 -9.31 9.89 5.30
N ASP A 10 -10.03 9.24 4.40
CA ASP A 10 -10.77 8.01 4.64
C ASP A 10 -10.31 6.95 3.65
N SER A 11 -10.67 5.68 3.85
CA SER A 11 -10.32 4.57 2.98
C SER A 11 -10.71 4.82 1.52
N SER A 12 -11.86 5.48 1.27
CA SER A 12 -12.27 5.87 -0.09
C SER A 12 -11.41 6.98 -0.70
N HIS A 13 -10.80 7.84 0.11
CA HIS A 13 -9.83 8.84 -0.37
C HIS A 13 -8.51 8.15 -0.76
N ALA A 14 -8.03 7.20 0.06
CA ALA A 14 -6.85 6.41 -0.25
C ALA A 14 -7.03 5.57 -1.52
N PHE A 15 -8.18 4.90 -1.66
CA PHE A 15 -8.49 4.15 -2.88
C PHE A 15 -8.46 5.03 -4.14
N ARG A 16 -9.11 6.20 -4.12
CA ARG A 16 -9.09 7.15 -5.25
C ARG A 16 -7.69 7.65 -5.56
N LEU A 17 -6.89 7.96 -4.54
CA LEU A 17 -5.50 8.37 -4.71
C LEU A 17 -4.68 7.26 -5.39
N SER A 18 -4.85 6.01 -4.96
CA SER A 18 -4.17 4.86 -5.56
C SER A 18 -4.62 4.62 -7.00
N VAL A 19 -5.91 4.80 -7.33
CA VAL A 19 -6.39 4.71 -8.72
C VAL A 19 -5.76 5.79 -9.60
N VAL A 20 -5.68 7.03 -9.11
CA VAL A 20 -4.99 8.13 -9.84
C VAL A 20 -3.52 7.78 -10.04
N SER A 21 -2.86 7.29 -8.98
CA SER A 21 -1.47 6.85 -9.03
C SER A 21 -1.26 5.78 -10.10
N VAL A 22 -2.09 4.74 -10.14
CA VAL A 22 -2.06 3.68 -11.18
C VAL A 22 -2.07 4.27 -12.58
N VAL A 23 -2.95 5.22 -12.88
CA VAL A 23 -3.04 5.79 -14.23
C VAL A 23 -1.79 6.60 -14.58
N VAL A 24 -1.32 7.42 -13.63
CA VAL A 24 -0.16 8.29 -13.83
C VAL A 24 1.12 7.47 -14.01
N THR A 25 1.35 6.49 -13.15
CA THR A 25 2.56 5.67 -13.16
C THR A 25 2.56 4.68 -14.31
N ALA A 26 1.39 4.18 -14.75
CA ALA A 26 1.29 3.41 -15.99
C ALA A 26 1.72 4.24 -17.21
N ALA A 27 1.21 5.47 -17.35
CA ALA A 27 1.57 6.35 -18.45
C ALA A 27 3.06 6.70 -18.43
N ALA A 28 3.61 6.99 -17.25
CA ALA A 28 5.04 7.29 -17.08
C ALA A 28 5.93 6.07 -17.34
N GLY A 29 5.53 4.88 -16.90
CA GLY A 29 6.26 3.63 -17.13
C GLY A 29 6.34 3.28 -18.61
N ILE A 30 5.21 3.36 -19.32
CA ILE A 30 5.17 3.17 -20.78
C ILE A 30 6.04 4.23 -21.46
N GLY A 31 5.90 5.50 -21.08
CA GLY A 31 6.71 6.59 -21.63
C GLY A 31 8.21 6.39 -21.44
N GLY A 32 8.63 5.92 -20.26
CA GLY A 32 10.03 5.61 -19.96
C GLY A 32 10.58 4.47 -20.81
N CYS A 33 9.85 3.36 -20.92
CA CYS A 33 10.26 2.23 -21.76
C CYS A 33 10.34 2.60 -23.25
N VAL A 34 9.39 3.40 -23.74
CA VAL A 34 9.42 3.92 -25.12
C VAL A 34 10.60 4.86 -25.33
N ALA A 35 10.86 5.76 -24.36
CA ALA A 35 12.00 6.67 -24.42
C ALA A 35 13.33 5.91 -24.44
N TYR A 36 13.48 4.88 -23.60
CA TYR A 36 14.63 3.98 -23.63
C TYR A 36 14.84 3.34 -25.01
N GLY A 37 13.78 2.81 -25.65
CA GLY A 37 13.90 2.23 -26.99
C GLY A 37 14.35 3.19 -28.08
N VAL A 38 14.24 4.51 -27.84
CA VAL A 38 14.67 5.56 -28.77
C VAL A 38 16.05 6.11 -28.41
N THR A 39 16.38 6.24 -27.13
CA THR A 39 17.63 6.89 -26.68
C THR A 39 18.74 5.91 -26.32
N GLY A 40 18.40 4.68 -25.94
CA GLY A 40 19.34 3.71 -25.38
C GLY A 40 19.69 3.97 -23.90
N SER A 41 19.09 4.99 -23.26
CA SER A 41 19.45 5.42 -21.91
C SER A 41 19.07 4.45 -20.81
N SER A 42 20.05 3.95 -20.07
CA SER A 42 19.76 3.11 -18.90
C SER A 42 19.03 3.87 -17.80
N LEU A 43 19.22 5.17 -17.66
CA LEU A 43 18.43 5.96 -16.70
C LEU A 43 16.97 6.13 -17.16
N MET A 44 16.69 6.18 -18.48
CA MET A 44 15.31 6.09 -19.00
C MET A 44 14.67 4.73 -18.73
N LEU A 45 15.42 3.65 -18.91
CA LEU A 45 14.94 2.32 -18.56
C LEU A 45 14.65 2.22 -17.06
N CYS A 46 15.56 2.70 -16.21
CA CYS A 46 15.38 2.77 -14.77
C CYS A 46 14.13 3.58 -14.41
N TYR A 47 13.92 4.74 -15.05
CA TYR A 47 12.73 5.57 -14.86
C TYR A 47 11.45 4.82 -15.25
N GLY A 48 11.44 4.13 -16.39
CA GLY A 48 10.29 3.34 -16.83
C GLY A 48 9.96 2.19 -15.89
N LEU A 49 10.98 1.44 -15.48
CA LEU A 49 10.81 0.29 -14.60
C LEU A 49 10.42 0.69 -13.16
N GLU A 50 10.94 1.78 -12.61
CA GLU A 50 10.49 2.31 -11.31
C GLU A 50 9.00 2.70 -11.36
N ASN A 51 8.57 3.35 -12.43
CA ASN A 51 7.16 3.67 -12.62
C ASN A 51 6.27 2.42 -12.76
N LEU A 52 6.80 1.33 -13.33
CA LEU A 52 6.11 0.04 -13.32
C LEU A 52 5.97 -0.53 -11.90
N VAL A 53 6.98 -0.35 -11.05
CA VAL A 53 6.91 -0.74 -9.63
C VAL A 53 5.89 0.10 -8.87
N ASP A 54 5.90 1.42 -9.02
CA ASP A 54 4.90 2.31 -8.40
C ASP A 54 3.47 1.98 -8.89
N PHE A 55 3.33 1.64 -10.18
CA PHE A 55 2.08 1.12 -10.73
C PHE A 55 1.60 -0.15 -10.01
N LEU A 56 2.48 -1.15 -9.87
CA LEU A 56 2.11 -2.40 -9.20
C LEU A 56 1.85 -2.20 -7.70
N SER A 57 2.62 -1.35 -7.01
CA SER A 57 2.37 -1.02 -5.61
C SER A 57 1.03 -0.32 -5.44
N SER A 58 0.69 0.60 -6.33
CA SER A 58 -0.59 1.30 -6.32
C SER A 58 -1.76 0.35 -6.57
N ILE A 59 -1.62 -0.66 -7.45
CA ILE A 59 -2.63 -1.72 -7.64
C ILE A 59 -2.83 -2.53 -6.36
N VAL A 60 -1.73 -2.93 -5.72
CA VAL A 60 -1.76 -3.70 -4.47
C VAL A 60 -2.48 -2.90 -3.36
N VAL A 61 -2.25 -1.60 -3.28
CA VAL A 61 -2.96 -0.71 -2.36
C VAL A 61 -4.43 -0.56 -2.75
N CYS A 62 -4.76 -0.41 -4.03
CA CYS A 62 -6.15 -0.43 -4.50
C CYS A 62 -6.86 -1.70 -4.03
N TRP A 63 -6.26 -2.88 -4.20
CA TRP A 63 -6.80 -4.15 -3.74
C TRP A 63 -7.01 -4.20 -2.22
N ARG A 64 -6.08 -3.63 -1.45
CA ARG A 64 -6.17 -3.53 0.01
C ARG A 64 -7.35 -2.67 0.48
N PHE A 65 -7.66 -1.58 -0.23
CA PHE A 65 -8.78 -0.68 0.10
C PHE A 65 -10.09 -1.03 -0.63
N PHE A 66 -10.09 -2.01 -1.53
CA PHE A 66 -11.28 -2.48 -2.27
C PHE A 66 -12.26 -3.34 -1.43
N SER A 67 -12.12 -3.38 -0.10
CA SER A 67 -12.97 -4.23 0.75
C SER A 67 -14.33 -3.57 1.07
N PRO A 68 -15.46 -4.28 0.95
CA PRO A 68 -16.77 -3.78 1.37
C PRO A 68 -16.79 -3.59 2.89
N SER A 69 -17.23 -2.41 3.32
CA SER A 69 -17.33 -1.98 4.72
C SER A 69 -18.18 -2.96 5.53
N GLY A 70 -17.56 -3.81 6.35
CA GLY A 70 -18.21 -4.63 7.36
C GLY A 70 -17.59 -4.37 8.72
N THR A 71 -18.29 -3.69 9.61
CA THR A 71 -17.83 -3.32 10.97
C THR A 71 -17.91 -4.50 11.94
N THR A 72 -17.13 -5.55 11.70
CA THR A 72 -17.00 -6.69 12.63
C THR A 72 -15.53 -6.87 13.01
N SER A 73 -15.23 -7.27 14.25
CA SER A 73 -13.86 -7.54 14.73
C SER A 73 -13.08 -8.55 13.86
N ALA A 74 -13.77 -9.51 13.24
CA ALA A 74 -13.19 -10.43 12.26
C ALA A 74 -12.68 -9.71 11.00
N HIS A 75 -13.34 -8.62 10.58
CA HIS A 75 -12.92 -7.82 9.43
C HIS A 75 -11.56 -7.14 9.67
N ASP A 76 -11.32 -6.61 10.87
CA ASP A 76 -10.06 -5.94 11.20
C ASP A 76 -8.85 -6.88 11.21
N ALA A 77 -9.04 -8.13 11.62
CA ALA A 77 -8.01 -9.16 11.53
C ALA A 77 -7.64 -9.43 10.07
N ASP A 78 -8.63 -9.63 9.19
CA ASP A 78 -8.41 -9.86 7.77
C ASP A 78 -7.75 -8.67 7.06
N LEU A 79 -8.13 -7.44 7.40
CA LEU A 79 -7.51 -6.23 6.86
C LEU A 79 -6.01 -6.15 7.21
N ARG A 80 -5.60 -6.57 8.41
CA ARG A 80 -4.18 -6.63 8.81
C ARG A 80 -3.41 -7.69 8.02
N LYS A 81 -4.00 -8.86 7.77
CA LYS A 81 -3.37 -9.91 6.94
C LYS A 81 -3.15 -9.42 5.51
N ARG A 82 -4.16 -8.77 4.91
CA ARG A 82 -4.06 -8.14 3.58
C ARG A 82 -2.99 -7.07 3.53
N GLU A 83 -2.93 -6.20 4.55
CA GLU A 83 -1.91 -5.15 4.67
C GLU A 83 -0.49 -5.72 4.66
N LYS A 84 -0.28 -6.78 5.43
CA LYS A 84 1.01 -7.46 5.56
C LYS A 84 1.45 -8.07 4.24
N ARG A 85 0.55 -8.80 3.56
CA ARG A 85 0.77 -9.40 2.23
C ARG A 85 1.09 -8.34 1.18
N ALA A 86 0.29 -7.28 1.12
CA ALA A 86 0.50 -6.15 0.24
C ALA A 86 1.91 -5.55 0.42
N SER A 87 2.27 -5.27 1.66
CA SER A 87 3.59 -4.75 2.03
C SER A 87 4.74 -5.67 1.58
N ILE A 88 4.61 -6.99 1.75
CA ILE A 88 5.64 -7.96 1.34
C ILE A 88 5.73 -8.06 -0.19
N ALA A 89 4.59 -8.06 -0.88
CA ALA A 89 4.54 -8.11 -2.34
C ALA A 89 5.28 -6.92 -2.97
N ILE A 90 5.03 -5.71 -2.45
CA ILE A 90 5.71 -4.49 -2.88
C ILE A 90 7.23 -4.61 -2.68
N SER A 91 7.66 -5.25 -1.60
CA SER A 91 9.08 -5.44 -1.28
C SER A 91 9.78 -6.39 -2.28
N PHE A 92 9.11 -7.46 -2.71
CA PHE A 92 9.60 -8.36 -3.77
C PHE A 92 9.72 -7.65 -5.11
N ILE A 93 8.70 -6.88 -5.48
CA ILE A 93 8.70 -6.12 -6.73
C ILE A 93 9.88 -5.13 -6.75
N LEU A 94 10.11 -4.41 -5.64
CA LEU A 94 11.21 -3.45 -5.52
C LEU A 94 12.59 -4.12 -5.58
N ALA A 95 12.76 -5.30 -4.97
CA ALA A 95 14.02 -6.05 -5.03
C ALA A 95 14.32 -6.54 -6.46
N LEU A 96 13.32 -7.08 -7.16
CA LEU A 96 13.46 -7.54 -8.54
C LEU A 96 13.81 -6.38 -9.49
N LEU A 97 13.17 -5.23 -9.31
CA LEU A 97 13.51 -4.00 -10.03
C LEU A 97 14.97 -3.62 -9.82
N GLY A 98 15.44 -3.60 -8.56
CA GLY A 98 16.81 -3.22 -8.24
C GLY A 98 17.84 -4.06 -8.99
N ILE A 99 17.61 -5.38 -9.08
CA ILE A 99 18.46 -6.29 -9.88
C ILE A 99 18.43 -5.90 -11.36
N GLY A 100 17.25 -5.70 -11.95
CA GLY A 100 17.11 -5.35 -13.37
C GLY A 100 17.82 -4.04 -13.71
N VAL A 101 17.69 -3.02 -12.86
CA VAL A 101 18.35 -1.72 -13.03
C VAL A 101 19.87 -1.86 -12.93
N ILE A 102 20.39 -2.64 -11.97
CA ILE A 102 21.83 -2.88 -11.84
C ILE A 102 22.38 -3.53 -13.12
N VAL A 103 21.70 -4.55 -13.66
CA VAL A 103 22.12 -5.22 -14.90
C VAL A 103 22.13 -4.24 -16.08
N ALA A 104 21.06 -3.45 -16.25
CA ALA A 104 21.00 -2.44 -17.31
C ALA A 104 22.09 -1.37 -17.18
N SER A 105 22.39 -0.94 -15.95
CA SER A 105 23.44 0.05 -15.69
C SER A 105 24.82 -0.49 -16.04
N ILE A 106 25.10 -1.76 -15.74
CA ILE A 106 26.36 -2.41 -16.11
C ILE A 106 26.47 -2.54 -17.64
N GLU A 107 25.38 -2.87 -18.32
CA GLU A 107 25.33 -2.94 -19.79
C GLU A 107 25.56 -1.56 -20.43
N ASP A 108 25.03 -0.49 -19.86
CA ASP A 108 25.21 0.85 -20.41
C ASP A 108 26.64 1.39 -20.23
N PHE A 109 27.32 1.01 -19.14
CA PHE A 109 28.76 1.26 -19.00
C PHE A 109 29.60 0.68 -20.14
N THR A 110 29.13 -0.34 -20.87
CA THR A 110 29.88 -0.95 -21.97
C THR A 110 29.56 -0.36 -23.35
N HIS A 111 28.45 0.38 -23.49
CA HIS A 111 27.96 0.88 -24.79
C HIS A 111 28.38 2.33 -25.14
N GLY A 112 28.75 3.17 -24.15
CA GLY A 112 29.31 4.51 -24.38
C GLY A 112 28.26 5.61 -24.65
N SER A 113 28.70 6.77 -25.17
CA SER A 113 27.94 8.03 -25.14
C SER A 113 26.57 7.99 -25.84
N GLU A 114 25.56 8.52 -25.17
CA GLU A 114 24.20 8.68 -25.69
C GLU A 114 24.05 9.77 -26.75
N THR A 115 23.04 9.58 -27.60
CA THR A 115 22.67 10.56 -28.64
C THR A 115 21.88 11.72 -28.04
N LEU A 116 22.38 12.95 -28.27
CA LEU A 116 21.81 14.20 -27.73
C LEU A 116 20.45 14.60 -28.32
N ASP A 117 19.93 13.86 -29.30
CA ASP A 117 18.85 14.30 -30.19
C ASP A 117 17.46 14.42 -29.53
N ASN A 118 17.31 14.08 -28.24
CA ASN A 118 16.05 14.27 -27.52
C ASN A 118 16.19 14.87 -26.11
N LEU A 119 17.37 15.38 -25.74
CA LEU A 119 17.69 15.83 -24.38
C LEU A 119 16.72 16.90 -23.85
N LYS A 120 16.28 17.82 -24.71
CA LYS A 120 15.29 18.86 -24.34
C LYS A 120 13.94 18.26 -23.93
N LYS A 121 13.47 17.22 -24.64
CA LYS A 121 12.21 16.54 -24.30
C LYS A 121 12.36 15.80 -22.98
N ILE A 122 13.50 15.13 -22.77
CA ILE A 122 13.81 14.42 -21.53
C ILE A 122 13.80 15.39 -20.34
N ILE A 123 14.42 16.56 -20.46
CA ILE A 123 14.42 17.59 -19.41
C ILE A 123 13.01 18.04 -19.05
N ILE A 124 12.16 18.30 -20.05
CA ILE A 124 10.76 18.73 -19.83
C ILE A 124 9.96 17.61 -19.15
N THR A 125 10.12 16.37 -19.61
CA THR A 125 9.47 15.22 -18.98
C THR A 125 9.96 15.04 -17.54
N ALA A 126 11.27 15.12 -17.30
CA ALA A 126 11.89 14.93 -16.00
C ALA A 126 11.39 15.96 -14.98
N ILE A 127 11.38 17.25 -15.32
CA ILE A 127 10.91 18.29 -14.41
C ILE A 127 9.41 18.13 -14.11
N PHE A 128 8.61 17.79 -15.12
CA PHE A 128 7.18 17.53 -14.92
C PHE A 128 6.95 16.34 -13.98
N SER A 129 7.69 15.25 -14.19
CA SER A 129 7.64 14.05 -13.34
C SER A 129 8.07 14.33 -11.90
N VAL A 130 9.08 15.18 -11.66
CA VAL A 130 9.44 15.61 -10.30
C VAL A 130 8.26 16.25 -9.58
N PHE A 131 7.53 17.15 -10.23
CA PHE A 131 6.37 17.79 -9.61
C PHE A 131 5.22 16.82 -9.39
N VAL A 132 4.91 15.98 -10.38
CA VAL A 132 3.80 15.01 -10.29
C VAL A 132 4.08 13.96 -9.21
N PHE A 133 5.22 13.29 -9.27
CA PHE A 133 5.55 12.26 -8.28
C PHE A 133 5.85 12.84 -6.91
N GLY A 134 6.49 14.01 -6.84
CA GLY A 134 6.79 14.67 -5.58
C GLY A 134 5.52 15.04 -4.82
N THR A 135 4.55 15.65 -5.51
CA THR A 135 3.25 15.96 -4.91
C THR A 135 2.49 14.69 -4.52
N MET A 136 2.47 13.68 -5.39
CA MET A 136 1.79 12.41 -5.12
C MET A 136 2.40 11.68 -3.91
N SER A 137 3.73 11.62 -3.81
CA SER A 137 4.45 11.02 -2.68
C SER A 137 4.10 11.72 -1.37
N MET A 138 4.07 13.05 -1.35
CA MET A 138 3.65 13.81 -0.15
C MET A 138 2.23 13.46 0.29
N VAL A 139 1.27 13.36 -0.65
CA VAL A 139 -0.12 12.99 -0.32
C VAL A 139 -0.20 11.55 0.18
N LYS A 140 0.50 10.60 -0.47
CA LYS A 140 0.53 9.20 -0.05
C LYS A 140 1.11 9.05 1.36
N PHE A 141 2.21 9.74 1.69
CA PHE A 141 2.78 9.72 3.04
C PHE A 141 1.82 10.29 4.09
N HIS A 142 1.14 11.38 3.77
CA HIS A 142 0.14 11.97 4.67
C HIS A 142 -0.99 10.98 4.95
N TYR A 143 -1.54 10.34 3.91
CA TYR A 143 -2.60 9.35 4.06
C TYR A 143 -2.12 8.10 4.79
N ALA A 144 -0.90 7.62 4.51
CA ALA A 144 -0.31 6.48 5.19
C ALA A 144 -0.22 6.71 6.70
N LYS A 145 0.17 7.93 7.12
CA LYS A 145 0.24 8.30 8.54
C LYS A 145 -1.15 8.40 9.18
N MET A 146 -2.13 8.99 8.50
CA MET A 146 -3.48 9.17 9.03
C MET A 146 -4.24 7.84 9.13
N LEU A 147 -4.04 6.93 8.17
CA LEU A 147 -4.69 5.62 8.11
C LEU A 147 -3.86 4.49 8.76
N GLN A 148 -2.67 4.80 9.30
CA GLN A 148 -1.74 3.82 9.88
C GLN A 148 -1.47 2.62 8.96
N SER A 149 -1.31 2.88 7.66
CA SER A 149 -1.17 1.87 6.61
C SER A 149 0.29 1.71 6.18
N ALA A 150 0.88 0.56 6.51
CA ALA A 150 2.24 0.17 6.13
C ALA A 150 2.39 -0.09 4.63
N SER A 151 1.34 -0.58 3.95
CA SER A 151 1.32 -0.80 2.50
C SER A 151 1.30 0.53 1.75
N LEU A 152 0.46 1.49 2.18
CA LEU A 152 0.43 2.83 1.61
C LEU A 152 1.72 3.61 1.88
N GLN A 153 2.38 3.37 3.02
CA GLN A 153 3.69 3.95 3.29
C GLN A 153 4.75 3.44 2.30
N LYS A 154 4.77 2.14 1.99
CA LYS A 154 5.69 1.59 0.98
C LYS A 154 5.39 2.12 -0.42
N ASP A 155 4.10 2.23 -0.76
CA ASP A 155 3.67 2.83 -2.02
C ASP A 155 4.09 4.32 -2.14
N ALA A 156 4.05 5.07 -1.04
CA ALA A 156 4.58 6.44 -0.99
C ALA A 156 6.10 6.51 -1.23
N VAL A 157 6.84 5.50 -0.73
CA VAL A 157 8.28 5.36 -0.96
C VAL A 157 8.59 5.07 -2.43
N CYS A 158 7.81 4.23 -3.11
CA CYS A 158 7.97 4.01 -4.56
C CYS A 158 7.83 5.35 -5.32
N SER A 159 6.77 6.12 -5.04
CA SER A 159 6.62 7.45 -5.67
C SER A 159 7.75 8.43 -5.30
N LEU A 160 8.32 8.31 -4.10
CA LEU A 160 9.50 9.10 -3.71
C LEU A 160 10.73 8.71 -4.52
N ILE A 161 10.98 7.42 -4.71
CA ILE A 161 12.08 6.92 -5.55
C ILE A 161 11.90 7.43 -6.98
N GLY A 162 10.69 7.32 -7.54
CA GLY A 162 10.37 7.91 -8.85
C GLY A 162 10.62 9.42 -8.94
N THR A 163 10.35 10.17 -7.86
CA THR A 163 10.64 11.61 -7.77
C THR A 163 12.14 11.88 -7.80
N VAL A 164 12.91 11.17 -6.96
CA VAL A 164 14.38 11.30 -6.89
C VAL A 164 14.99 10.96 -8.24
N LEU A 165 14.53 9.88 -8.86
CA LEU A 165 15.01 9.42 -10.16
C LEU A 165 14.70 10.43 -11.27
N SER A 166 13.51 11.03 -11.26
CA SER A 166 13.15 12.13 -12.17
C SER A 166 14.05 13.37 -11.94
N GLY A 167 14.39 13.66 -10.70
CA GLY A 167 15.31 14.75 -10.34
C GLY A 167 16.73 14.47 -10.83
N SER A 168 17.22 13.25 -10.62
CA SER A 168 18.52 12.80 -11.13
C SER A 168 18.58 12.88 -12.64
N LEU A 169 17.51 12.47 -13.33
CA LEU A 169 17.39 12.57 -14.78
C LEU A 169 17.45 14.03 -15.27
N PHE A 170 16.75 14.94 -14.59
CA PHE A 170 16.79 16.37 -14.90
C PHE A 170 18.21 16.93 -14.73
N VAL A 171 18.86 16.65 -13.60
CA VAL A 171 20.23 17.11 -13.31
C VAL A 171 21.23 16.51 -14.31
N ASN A 172 21.15 15.20 -14.55
CA ASN A 172 22.02 14.51 -15.50
C ASN A 172 21.90 15.11 -16.91
N SER A 173 20.67 15.33 -17.36
CA SER A 173 20.41 15.93 -18.67
C SER A 173 20.95 17.36 -18.79
N LEU A 174 20.92 18.15 -17.71
CA LEU A 174 21.52 19.49 -17.70
C LEU A 174 23.06 19.45 -17.76
N ILE A 175 23.66 18.47 -17.09
CA ILE A 175 25.12 18.28 -17.12
C ILE A 175 25.56 17.86 -18.52
N ILE A 176 24.91 16.86 -19.11
CA ILE A 176 25.20 16.39 -20.48
C ILE A 176 25.00 17.51 -21.52
N MET A 177 24.00 18.37 -21.32
CA MET A 177 23.78 19.54 -22.19
C MET A 177 24.95 20.52 -22.19
N LYS A 178 25.68 20.63 -21.07
CA LYS A 178 26.80 21.55 -20.91
C LYS A 178 28.15 20.89 -21.25
N GLU A 179 28.31 19.63 -20.89
CA GLU A 179 29.53 18.82 -21.07
C GLU A 179 29.16 17.41 -21.54
N SER A 180 29.32 17.13 -22.84
CA SER A 180 28.88 15.85 -23.43
C SER A 180 29.79 14.66 -23.09
N ASP A 181 30.94 14.88 -22.47
CA ASP A 181 31.88 13.82 -22.06
C ASP A 181 31.47 13.11 -20.75
N ALA A 182 30.44 13.62 -20.05
CA ALA A 182 29.94 13.07 -18.79
C ALA A 182 28.95 11.90 -18.98
N TRP A 183 29.09 11.08 -20.03
CA TRP A 183 28.19 9.97 -20.34
C TRP A 183 28.13 8.91 -19.22
N TRP A 184 29.23 8.69 -18.50
CA TRP A 184 29.33 7.72 -17.41
C TRP A 184 28.47 8.08 -16.19
N LEU A 185 27.95 9.30 -16.12
CA LEU A 185 27.13 9.76 -15.01
C LEU A 185 25.74 9.09 -15.00
N ASP A 186 25.17 8.84 -16.19
CA ASP A 186 23.87 8.20 -16.35
C ASP A 186 23.83 6.77 -15.75
N PRO A 187 24.71 5.84 -16.17
CA PRO A 187 24.75 4.50 -15.62
C PRO A 187 25.22 4.47 -14.15
N LEU A 188 26.03 5.43 -13.70
CA LEU A 188 26.46 5.50 -12.29
C LEU A 188 25.28 5.82 -11.35
N ILE A 189 24.44 6.80 -11.73
CA ILE A 189 23.25 7.17 -10.98
C ILE A 189 22.25 6.00 -10.99
N ALA A 190 22.01 5.40 -12.16
CA ALA A 190 21.12 4.25 -12.29
C ALA A 190 21.59 3.08 -11.41
N LEU A 191 22.88 2.78 -11.39
CA LEU A 191 23.47 1.73 -10.54
C LEU A 191 23.24 2.02 -9.05
N GLY A 192 23.44 3.28 -8.63
CA GLY A 192 23.18 3.71 -7.26
C GLY A 192 21.71 3.53 -6.85
N CYS A 193 20.78 3.96 -7.69
CA CYS A 193 19.35 3.80 -7.47
C CYS A 193 18.93 2.33 -7.43
N GLY A 194 19.40 1.50 -8.38
CA GLY A 194 19.12 0.06 -8.40
C GLY A 194 19.64 -0.66 -7.16
N THR A 195 20.84 -0.30 -6.71
CA THR A 195 21.44 -0.85 -5.48
C THR A 195 20.63 -0.46 -4.24
N ALA A 196 20.22 0.80 -4.13
CA ALA A 196 19.39 1.26 -3.02
C ALA A 196 18.02 0.55 -3.00
N ALA A 197 17.35 0.44 -4.15
CA ALA A 197 16.08 -0.28 -4.28
C ALA A 197 16.22 -1.76 -3.87
N LEU A 198 17.28 -2.42 -4.31
CA LEU A 198 17.58 -3.80 -3.95
C LEU A 198 17.75 -3.97 -2.44
N ILE A 199 18.54 -3.09 -1.80
CA ILE A 199 18.75 -3.12 -0.34
C ILE A 199 17.43 -2.92 0.41
N ILE A 200 16.64 -1.92 0.03
CA ILE A 200 15.35 -1.61 0.68
C ILE A 200 14.39 -2.80 0.55
N GLY A 201 14.25 -3.36 -0.65
CA GLY A 201 13.39 -4.51 -0.92
C GLY A 201 13.84 -5.75 -0.12
N MET A 202 15.13 -6.07 -0.16
CA MET A 202 15.70 -7.22 0.54
C MET A 202 15.61 -7.09 2.06
N GLN A 203 15.84 -5.90 2.61
CA GLN A 203 15.71 -5.67 4.05
C GLN A 203 14.27 -5.87 4.54
N ALA A 204 13.29 -5.40 3.77
CA ALA A 204 11.88 -5.60 4.09
C ALA A 204 11.45 -7.07 4.02
N ILE A 205 11.95 -7.82 3.01
CA ILE A 205 11.72 -9.27 2.89
C ILE A 205 12.39 -10.02 4.04
N TYR A 206 13.65 -9.69 4.36
CA TYR A 206 14.40 -10.30 5.45
C TYR A 206 13.69 -10.11 6.79
N TYR A 207 13.21 -8.88 7.07
CA TYR A 207 12.45 -8.61 8.28
C TYR A 207 11.16 -9.43 8.35
N ALA A 208 10.42 -9.55 7.24
CA ALA A 208 9.21 -10.37 7.17
C ALA A 208 9.48 -11.87 7.35
N TYR A 209 10.56 -12.39 6.78
CA TYR A 209 10.89 -13.81 6.82
C TYR A 209 11.53 -14.22 8.15
N VAL A 210 12.56 -13.50 8.61
CA VAL A 210 13.39 -13.90 9.77
C VAL A 210 12.82 -13.40 11.08
N VAL A 211 12.41 -12.12 11.14
CA VAL A 211 11.93 -11.53 12.40
C VAL A 211 10.47 -11.89 12.63
N GLN A 212 9.66 -11.83 11.57
CA GLN A 212 8.24 -12.14 11.67
C GLN A 212 7.89 -13.59 11.34
N GLY A 213 8.85 -14.46 10.99
CA GLY A 213 8.63 -15.91 10.80
C GLY A 213 7.64 -16.31 9.70
N ILE A 214 7.34 -15.41 8.75
CA ILE A 214 6.27 -15.62 7.76
C ILE A 214 6.80 -16.52 6.64
N PRO A 215 6.05 -17.54 6.20
CA PRO A 215 6.44 -18.38 5.08
C PRO A 215 6.20 -17.68 3.73
N VAL A 216 6.91 -16.58 3.47
CA VAL A 216 6.73 -15.73 2.27
C VAL A 216 6.99 -16.45 0.94
N LEU A 217 7.74 -17.56 0.97
CA LEU A 217 8.02 -18.41 -0.20
C LEU A 217 6.95 -19.49 -0.43
N ASN A 218 6.02 -19.68 0.51
CA ASN A 218 4.97 -20.68 0.38
C ASN A 218 3.78 -20.11 -0.39
N ILE A 219 3.55 -20.62 -1.60
CA ILE A 219 2.44 -20.21 -2.47
C ILE A 219 1.07 -20.41 -1.79
N LYS A 220 0.91 -21.40 -0.92
CA LYS A 220 -0.35 -21.60 -0.18
C LYS A 220 -0.68 -20.39 0.69
N TRP A 221 0.30 -19.81 1.37
CA TRP A 221 0.11 -18.64 2.23
C TRP A 221 -0.42 -17.42 1.46
N TRP A 222 0.01 -17.24 0.21
CA TRP A 222 -0.52 -16.20 -0.69
C TRP A 222 -1.97 -16.49 -1.10
N MET A 223 -2.31 -17.76 -1.32
CA MET A 223 -3.64 -18.21 -1.74
C MET A 223 -4.66 -18.37 -0.61
N THR A 224 -4.25 -18.38 0.66
CA THR A 224 -5.15 -18.45 1.82
C THR A 224 -5.94 -17.13 1.94
N SER A 225 -6.91 -16.98 1.06
CA SER A 225 -7.66 -15.77 0.83
C SER A 225 -8.81 -15.68 1.82
N GLN A 226 -8.64 -14.85 2.85
CA GLN A 226 -9.67 -14.41 3.80
C GLN A 226 -10.18 -15.47 4.76
N GLY A 227 -10.03 -15.23 6.07
CA GLY A 227 -10.90 -15.83 7.08
C GLY A 227 -11.12 -17.35 7.03
N ASP A 228 -10.28 -18.14 6.35
CA ASP A 228 -10.42 -19.60 6.26
C ASP A 228 -10.27 -20.29 7.63
N GLY A 229 -9.93 -19.48 8.64
CA GLY A 229 -9.74 -19.89 9.99
C GLY A 229 -8.51 -20.75 10.13
N THR A 230 -7.46 -20.53 9.36
CA THR A 230 -6.15 -21.17 9.59
C THR A 230 -5.13 -20.18 10.18
N ASP A 231 -4.23 -20.72 10.99
CA ASP A 231 -3.14 -20.01 11.64
C ASP A 231 -2.10 -19.57 10.59
N GLU A 232 -1.69 -18.30 10.63
CA GLU A 232 -0.84 -17.70 9.60
C GLU A 232 0.58 -18.29 9.53
N PHE A 233 1.03 -18.92 10.62
CA PHE A 233 2.39 -19.42 10.78
C PHE A 233 2.47 -20.91 10.52
N THR A 234 1.53 -21.65 11.08
CA THR A 234 1.51 -23.11 11.07
C THR A 234 0.58 -23.69 9.99
N GLY A 235 -0.35 -22.89 9.47
CA GLY A 235 -1.38 -23.35 8.53
C GLY A 235 -2.40 -24.31 9.17
N ARG A 236 -2.43 -24.42 10.50
CA ARG A 236 -3.39 -25.23 11.26
C ARG A 236 -4.74 -24.55 11.30
N GLU A 237 -5.84 -25.30 11.22
CA GLU A 237 -7.17 -24.75 11.52
C GLU A 237 -7.24 -24.22 12.96
N LEU A 238 -7.59 -22.94 13.08
CA LEU A 238 -7.94 -22.22 14.29
C LEU A 238 -9.29 -22.73 14.80
N THR A 239 -9.36 -22.88 16.12
CA THR A 239 -10.60 -23.20 16.82
C THR A 239 -11.59 -22.02 16.75
N PRO A 240 -12.90 -22.24 16.98
CA PRO A 240 -13.89 -21.16 17.01
C PRO A 240 -13.54 -20.04 18.00
N GLU A 241 -12.98 -20.38 19.17
CA GLU A 241 -12.50 -19.41 20.15
C GLU A 241 -11.32 -18.59 19.62
N GLU A 242 -10.36 -19.22 18.93
CA GLU A 242 -9.22 -18.55 18.28
C GLU A 242 -9.66 -17.67 17.08
N ARG A 243 -10.81 -17.99 16.46
CA ARG A 243 -11.46 -17.16 15.42
C ARG A 243 -12.23 -15.96 16.00
N GLY A 244 -12.41 -15.89 17.33
CA GLY A 244 -13.23 -14.88 17.98
C GLY A 244 -14.73 -15.10 17.81
N GLU A 245 -15.14 -16.33 17.45
CA GLU A 245 -16.54 -16.75 17.45
C GLU A 245 -16.94 -17.07 18.89
N VAL A 246 -18.07 -16.51 19.35
CA VAL A 246 -18.63 -16.86 20.67
C VAL A 246 -19.15 -18.28 20.58
N PRO A 247 -18.73 -19.20 21.45
CA PRO A 247 -19.18 -20.58 21.38
C PRO A 247 -20.70 -20.66 21.67
N ALA A 248 -21.40 -21.51 20.93
CA ALA A 248 -22.87 -21.56 20.90
C ALA A 248 -23.52 -21.84 22.27
N ASP A 249 -22.77 -22.44 23.20
CA ASP A 249 -23.18 -22.65 24.59
C ASP A 249 -23.36 -21.33 25.35
N LYS A 250 -22.49 -20.34 25.14
CA LYS A 250 -22.59 -19.00 25.76
C LYS A 250 -23.65 -18.11 25.12
N GLU A 251 -23.98 -18.35 23.86
CA GLU A 251 -25.07 -17.64 23.17
C GLU A 251 -26.43 -18.02 23.78
N SER A 252 -26.61 -19.30 24.15
CA SER A 252 -27.82 -19.77 24.85
C SER A 252 -27.96 -19.26 26.28
N GLU A 253 -26.87 -19.03 27.01
CA GLU A 253 -26.91 -18.41 28.35
C GLU A 253 -27.23 -16.91 28.30
N MET A 254 -26.72 -16.18 27.30
CA MET A 254 -27.05 -14.76 27.12
C MET A 254 -28.50 -14.53 26.69
N VAL A 255 -29.06 -15.41 25.85
CA VAL A 255 -30.49 -15.37 25.50
C VAL A 255 -31.36 -15.83 26.66
N GLY A 256 -30.93 -16.83 27.45
CA GLY A 256 -31.65 -17.32 28.62
C GLY A 256 -31.71 -16.32 29.79
N ALA A 257 -30.67 -15.50 29.98
CA ALA A 257 -30.67 -14.45 31.00
C ALA A 257 -31.65 -13.30 30.69
N SER A 258 -31.82 -12.94 29.41
CA SER A 258 -32.75 -11.87 29.00
C SER A 258 -34.23 -12.28 29.09
N GLY A 259 -34.54 -13.58 29.01
CA GLY A 259 -35.93 -14.07 29.09
C GLY A 259 -36.50 -14.17 30.51
N ASN A 260 -35.64 -14.20 31.54
CA ASN A 260 -36.07 -14.36 32.93
C ASN A 260 -36.42 -13.02 33.64
N ASP A 261 -35.96 -11.88 33.12
CA ASP A 261 -36.26 -10.56 33.71
C ASP A 261 -37.60 -9.97 33.23
N GLU A 262 -38.08 -10.37 32.04
CA GLU A 262 -39.41 -9.95 31.54
C GLU A 262 -40.57 -10.68 32.25
N ASP A 263 -40.39 -11.93 32.67
CA ASP A 263 -41.46 -12.68 33.36
C ASP A 263 -41.56 -12.33 34.86
N ARG A 264 -40.48 -11.81 35.45
CA ARG A 264 -40.48 -11.36 36.86
C ARG A 264 -41.14 -10.00 37.04
N SER A 265 -41.04 -9.12 36.05
CA SER A 265 -41.68 -7.80 36.06
C SER A 265 -43.19 -7.85 35.78
N ARG A 266 -43.68 -8.91 35.13
CA ARG A 266 -45.11 -9.08 34.81
C ARG A 266 -45.96 -9.65 35.93
N ASN A 267 -45.35 -10.30 36.93
CA ASN A 267 -46.06 -10.89 38.08
C ASN A 267 -46.21 -9.94 39.30
N GLU A 268 -45.52 -8.80 39.33
CA GLU A 268 -45.65 -7.82 40.44
C GLU A 268 -46.72 -6.75 40.20
N GLU A 269 -47.22 -6.56 38.97
CA GLU A 269 -48.27 -5.57 38.66
C GLU A 269 -49.72 -6.07 38.84
N GLY A 270 -49.92 -7.30 39.33
CA GLY A 270 -51.24 -7.95 39.39
C GLY A 270 -51.99 -7.90 40.73
N SER A 271 -51.44 -7.31 41.79
CA SER A 271 -52.05 -7.36 43.13
C SER A 271 -52.00 -6.00 43.84
N GLY A 272 -53.05 -5.20 43.63
CA GLY A 272 -53.20 -3.87 44.23
C GLY A 272 -54.67 -3.44 44.21
N ASP A 273 -55.49 -4.16 44.97
CA ASP A 273 -56.89 -3.82 45.23
C ASP A 273 -56.99 -2.64 46.21
N GLY A 274 -57.82 -1.65 45.84
CA GLY A 274 -58.64 -0.81 46.72
C GLY A 274 -58.00 0.11 47.76
N GLU A 275 -58.12 1.43 47.55
CA GLU A 275 -58.74 2.33 48.54
C GLU A 275 -58.99 3.74 47.98
N LYS A 276 -60.25 4.20 48.06
CA LYS A 276 -60.65 5.62 47.96
C LYS A 276 -60.30 6.34 49.26
N PRO A 277 -60.11 7.67 49.22
CA PRO A 277 -60.89 8.48 50.16
C PRO A 277 -61.49 9.76 49.55
N GLU A 278 -62.63 10.12 50.13
CA GLU A 278 -63.32 11.42 50.05
C GLU A 278 -62.58 12.52 50.84
N SER A 279 -62.74 13.78 50.40
CA SER A 279 -63.01 15.02 51.20
C SER A 279 -62.69 16.24 50.30
N GLU A 280 -63.70 16.96 49.80
CA GLU A 280 -64.40 18.12 50.40
C GLU A 280 -63.55 19.39 50.64
N ILE A 281 -63.88 20.41 49.82
CA ILE A 281 -64.07 21.85 50.12
C ILE A 281 -62.85 22.68 50.56
N VAL A 282 -62.37 23.60 49.71
CA VAL A 282 -62.76 25.03 49.58
C VAL A 282 -62.32 25.53 48.20
#